data_AF-A0A353D6M7-F1
#
_entry.id   AF-A0A353D6M7-F1
#
_cell.length_a   1.000
_cell.length_b   1.000
_cell.length_c   1.000
_cell.angle_alpha   90.00
_cell.angle_beta   90.00
_cell.angle_gamma   90.00
#
_symmetry.space_group_name_H-M   'P 1'
#
loop_
_entity.id
_entity.type
_entity.pdbx_description
1 polymer ?
#
loop_
_entity_poly.entity_id
_entity_poly.type
_entity_poly.pdbx_seq_one_letter_code
_entity_poly.pdbx_strand_id
1 'polypeptide(L)'
;GNNLVNIGASALATVIATREFGSAGPGIAVGVLTLFILVFGEITPKSLATRFSETISLFIAYPLLLLMRLIYPLVWFFSHFTSWVHHLTGGKGDPTVTELELIGMLGYGVDEGAIEQNERKII
;
A
#
# COMPACT_ATOMS: atom_id res chain seq x y z
N GLY A 1 12.28 2.14 3.38
CA GLY A 1 12.61 2.96 4.56
C GLY A 1 12.37 2.21 5.86
N ASN A 2 11.11 1.93 6.19
CA ASN A 2 10.72 1.35 7.49
C ASN A 2 11.46 0.06 7.86
N ASN A 3 11.56 -0.90 6.93
CA ASN A 3 12.20 -2.20 7.21
C ASN A 3 13.68 -2.09 7.57
N LEU A 4 14.42 -1.17 6.94
CA LEU A 4 15.85 -0.98 7.25
C LEU A 4 16.03 -0.43 8.66
N VAL A 5 15.20 0.53 9.05
CA VAL A 5 15.22 1.13 10.39
C VAL A 5 14.76 0.11 11.43
N ASN A 6 13.68 -0.65 11.18
CA ASN A 6 13.20 -1.67 12.11
C ASN A 6 14.19 -2.81 12.31
N ILE A 7 14.76 -3.35 11.23
CA ILE A 7 15.74 -4.44 11.32
C ILE A 7 17.04 -3.94 11.96
N GLY A 8 17.51 -2.75 11.58
CA GLY A 8 18.71 -2.14 12.17
C GLY A 8 18.54 -1.84 13.66
N ALA A 9 17.42 -1.21 14.05
CA ALA A 9 17.11 -0.90 15.44
C ALA A 9 16.95 -2.19 16.27
N SER A 10 16.29 -3.21 15.73
CA SER A 10 16.13 -4.50 16.41
C SER A 10 17.45 -5.24 16.60
N ALA A 11 18.32 -5.25 15.59
CA ALA A 11 19.64 -5.84 15.69
C ALA A 11 20.51 -5.14 16.74
N LEU A 12 20.55 -3.80 16.72
CA LEU A 12 21.32 -3.01 17.68
C LEU A 12 20.77 -3.14 19.10
N ALA A 13 19.45 -3.05 19.28
CA ALA A 13 18.82 -3.19 20.58
C ALA A 13 19.01 -4.59 21.17
N THR A 14 18.98 -5.63 20.32
CA THR A 14 19.27 -7.00 20.76
C THR A 14 20.72 -7.12 21.23
N VAL A 15 21.69 -6.58 20.48
CA VAL A 15 23.11 -6.59 20.88
C VAL A 15 23.32 -5.85 22.21
N ILE A 16 22.73 -4.68 22.37
CA ILE A 16 22.84 -3.88 23.60
C ILE A 16 22.17 -4.60 24.77
N ALA A 17 20.95 -5.11 24.58
CA ALA A 17 20.22 -5.77 25.64
C ALA A 17 20.87 -7.09 26.07
N THR A 18 21.45 -7.86 25.14
CA THR A 18 22.23 -9.05 25.49
C THR A 18 23.48 -8.70 26.30
N ARG A 19 24.10 -7.54 26.06
CA ARG A 19 25.26 -7.09 26.85
C ARG A 19 24.88 -6.69 28.28
N GLU A 20 23.78 -5.96 28.45
CA GLU A 20 23.38 -5.42 29.75
C GLU A 20 22.55 -6.41 30.59
N PHE A 21 21.73 -7.24 29.96
CA PHE A 21 20.75 -8.12 30.63
C PHE A 21 21.00 -9.61 30.39
N GLY A 22 22.09 -9.98 29.73
CA GLY A 22 22.49 -11.37 29.49
C GLY A 22 21.43 -12.16 28.72
N SER A 23 21.05 -13.34 29.24
CA SER A 23 20.09 -14.25 28.59
C SER A 23 18.66 -13.71 28.51
N ALA A 24 18.27 -12.79 29.40
CA ALA A 24 16.96 -12.15 29.38
C ALA A 24 16.88 -10.97 28.39
N GLY A 25 18.04 -10.43 27.97
CA GLY A 25 18.16 -9.26 27.10
C GLY A 25 17.36 -9.32 25.79
N PRO A 26 17.48 -10.40 24.99
CA PRO A 26 16.72 -10.50 23.74
C PRO A 26 15.21 -10.42 23.93
N GLY A 27 14.66 -11.05 24.98
CA GLY A 27 13.23 -11.00 25.26
C GLY A 27 12.74 -9.59 25.64
N ILE A 28 13.52 -8.89 26.47
CA ILE A 28 13.23 -7.51 26.87
C ILE A 28 13.32 -6.57 25.66
N ALA A 29 14.36 -6.73 24.84
CA ALA A 29 14.54 -5.94 23.62
C ALA A 29 13.36 -6.10 22.66
N VAL A 30 12.93 -7.34 22.38
CA VAL A 30 11.79 -7.59 21.49
C VAL A 30 10.52 -6.94 22.03
N GLY A 31 10.20 -7.13 23.31
CA GLY A 31 8.99 -6.55 23.89
C GLY A 31 8.95 -5.02 23.84
N VAL A 32 10.02 -4.37 24.30
CA VAL A 32 10.11 -2.90 24.34
C VAL A 32 10.16 -2.33 22.93
N LEU A 33 11.01 -2.87 22.07
CA LEU A 33 11.22 -2.33 20.73
C LEU A 33 9.99 -2.52 19.83
N THR A 34 9.24 -3.61 19.99
CA THR A 34 7.99 -3.82 19.24
C THR A 34 6.98 -2.73 19.57
N LEU A 35 6.74 -2.43 20.85
CA LEU A 35 5.84 -1.35 21.24
C LEU A 35 6.34 0.01 20.74
N PHE A 36 7.65 0.26 20.88
CA PHE A 36 8.24 1.53 20.47
C PHE A 36 8.15 1.77 18.96
N ILE A 37 8.47 0.75 18.15
CA ILE A 37 8.37 0.79 16.69
C ILE A 37 6.91 0.91 16.25
N LEU A 38 5.99 0.15 16.84
CA LEU A 38 4.59 0.23 16.47
C LEU A 38 4.05 1.64 16.69
N VAL A 39 4.34 2.24 17.84
CA VAL A 39 3.87 3.59 18.14
C VAL A 39 4.58 4.63 17.28
N PHE A 40 5.90 4.68 17.30
CA PHE A 40 6.66 5.80 16.72
C PHE A 40 7.15 5.58 15.29
N GLY A 41 7.39 4.33 14.88
CA GLY A 41 7.91 3.98 13.57
C GLY A 41 6.84 3.61 12.55
N GLU A 42 5.72 3.02 13.00
CA GLU A 42 4.73 2.43 12.11
C GLU A 42 3.39 3.15 12.14
N ILE A 43 2.66 3.12 13.25
CA ILE A 43 1.26 3.57 13.33
C ILE A 43 1.17 5.10 13.28
N THR A 44 1.94 5.80 14.12
CA THR A 44 1.85 7.28 14.17
C THR A 44 2.30 7.93 12.86
N PRO A 45 3.45 7.58 12.26
CA PRO A 45 3.87 8.18 10.99
C PRO A 45 2.92 7.83 9.85
N LYS A 46 2.42 6.58 9.77
CA LYS A 46 1.42 6.21 8.76
C LYS A 46 0.13 6.98 8.95
N SER A 47 -0.39 7.07 10.17
CA SER A 47 -1.62 7.81 10.47
C SER A 47 -1.49 9.29 10.08
N LEU A 48 -0.35 9.90 10.39
CA LEU A 48 -0.08 11.29 10.02
C LEU A 48 0.04 11.46 8.49
N ALA A 49 0.70 10.51 7.81
CA ALA A 49 0.79 10.50 6.36
C ALA A 49 -0.58 10.34 5.69
N THR A 50 -1.48 9.52 6.24
CA THR A 50 -2.85 9.38 5.73
C THR A 50 -3.65 10.68 5.94
N ARG A 51 -3.40 11.40 7.05
CA ARG A 51 -4.09 12.67 7.34
C ARG A 51 -3.65 13.82 6.44
N PHE A 52 -2.39 13.83 6.00
CA PHE A 52 -1.86 14.79 5.02
C PHE A 52 -1.72 14.18 3.62
N SER A 53 -2.57 13.19 3.31
CA SER A 53 -2.51 12.44 2.05
C SER A 53 -2.57 13.34 0.83
N GLU A 54 -3.35 14.42 0.87
CA GLU A 54 -3.50 15.36 -0.25
C GLU A 54 -2.18 16.05 -0.62
N THR A 55 -1.48 16.62 0.36
CA THR A 55 -0.18 17.29 0.13
C THR A 55 0.89 16.29 -0.32
N ILE A 56 0.92 15.11 0.30
CA ILE A 56 1.87 14.05 -0.04
C ILE A 56 1.58 13.49 -1.44
N SER A 57 0.31 13.33 -1.81
CA SER A 57 -0.12 12.83 -3.11
C SER A 57 0.27 13.80 -4.22
N LEU A 58 0.08 15.11 -4.03
CA LEU A 58 0.50 16.12 -5.00
C LEU A 58 2.02 16.15 -5.19
N PHE A 59 2.79 15.96 -4.12
CA PHE A 59 4.25 15.88 -4.20
C PHE A 59 4.72 14.62 -4.93
N ILE A 60 4.12 13.47 -4.64
CA ILE A 60 4.46 12.17 -5.25
C ILE A 60 3.92 12.06 -6.69
N ALA A 61 2.88 12.80 -7.05
CA ALA A 61 2.30 12.77 -8.40
C ALA A 61 3.36 13.05 -9.47
N TYR A 62 4.27 14.00 -9.26
CA TYR A 62 5.32 14.36 -10.22
C TYR A 62 6.29 13.20 -10.54
N PRO A 63 6.98 12.58 -9.56
CA PRO A 63 7.86 11.45 -9.85
C PRO A 63 7.10 10.24 -10.40
N LEU A 64 5.85 10.03 -9.97
CA LEU A 64 5.01 8.93 -10.46
C LEU A 64 4.61 9.14 -11.93
N LEU A 65 4.31 10.38 -12.32
CA LEU A 65 3.99 10.74 -13.71
C LEU A 65 5.22 10.60 -14.62
N LEU A 66 6.42 10.92 -14.12
CA LEU A 66 7.67 10.66 -14.83
C LEU A 66 7.88 9.15 -15.07
N LEU A 67 7.69 8.34 -14.03
CA LEU A 67 7.80 6.88 -14.12
C LEU A 67 6.76 6.31 -15.09
N MET A 68 5.51 6.78 -15.01
CA MET A 68 4.45 6.42 -15.93
C MET A 68 4.84 6.74 -17.37
N ARG A 69 5.40 7.93 -17.64
CA ARG A 69 5.86 8.33 -18.98
C ARG A 69 6.94 7.39 -19.53
N LEU A 70 7.86 6.94 -18.67
CA LEU A 70 8.92 6.00 -19.04
C LEU A 70 8.39 4.60 -19.34
N ILE A 71 7.40 4.12 -18.57
CA ILE A 71 6.80 2.79 -18.73
C ILE A 71 5.71 2.78 -19.83
N TYR A 72 5.12 3.95 -20.14
CA TYR A 72 4.07 4.10 -21.15
C TYR A 72 4.34 3.44 -22.51
N PRO A 73 5.53 3.58 -23.15
CA PRO A 73 5.80 2.90 -24.43
C PRO A 73 5.69 1.37 -24.32
N LEU A 74 6.07 0.80 -23.18
CA LEU A 74 5.96 -0.63 -22.93
C LEU A 74 4.49 -1.06 -22.79
N VAL A 75 3.71 -0.30 -22.02
CA VAL A 75 2.26 -0.54 -21.85
C VAL A 75 1.53 -0.42 -23.19
N TRP A 76 1.87 0.59 -23.98
CA TRP A 76 1.31 0.80 -25.32
C TRP A 76 1.60 -0.40 -26.24
N PHE A 77 2.84 -0.89 -26.24
CA PHE A 77 3.23 -2.06 -27.02
C PHE A 77 2.41 -3.31 -26.64
N PHE A 78 2.32 -3.61 -25.34
CA PHE A 78 1.55 -4.76 -24.87
C PHE A 78 0.05 -4.61 -25.14
N SER A 79 -0.51 -3.41 -24.94
CA SER A 79 -1.91 -3.14 -25.25
C SER A 79 -2.21 -3.40 -26.73
N HIS A 80 -1.37 -2.89 -27.64
CA HIS A 80 -1.54 -3.13 -29.07
C HIS A 80 -1.35 -4.59 -29.46
N PHE A 81 -0.37 -5.26 -28.87
CA PHE A 81 -0.17 -6.69 -29.07
C PHE A 81 -1.38 -7.51 -28.62
N THR A 82 -1.91 -7.23 -27.43
CA THR A 82 -3.10 -7.89 -26.89
C THR A 82 -4.33 -7.63 -27.77
N SER A 83 -4.57 -6.39 -28.20
CA SER A 83 -5.66 -6.08 -29.13
C SER A 83 -5.51 -6.81 -30.46
N TRP A 84 -4.29 -6.90 -31.00
CA TRP A 84 -4.02 -7.66 -32.23
C TRP A 84 -4.34 -9.15 -32.07
N VAL A 85 -3.96 -9.76 -30.94
CA VAL A 85 -4.28 -11.16 -30.62
C VAL A 85 -5.79 -11.37 -30.46
N HIS A 86 -6.49 -10.46 -29.76
CA HIS A 86 -7.95 -10.54 -29.60
C HIS A 86 -8.69 -10.44 -30.94
N HIS A 87 -8.24 -9.58 -31.86
CA HIS A 87 -8.80 -9.48 -33.20
C HIS A 87 -8.65 -10.79 -34.00
N LEU A 88 -7.55 -11.52 -33.81
CA LEU A 88 -7.32 -12.81 -34.47
C LEU A 88 -8.13 -13.95 -33.85
N THR A 89 -8.46 -13.87 -32.56
CA THR A 89 -9.13 -14.94 -31.81
C THR A 89 -10.64 -14.72 -31.61
N GLY A 90 -11.19 -13.58 -32.08
CA GLY A 90 -12.62 -13.28 -31.99
C GLY A 90 -13.12 -13.01 -30.57
N GLY A 91 -12.21 -12.72 -29.63
CA GLY A 91 -12.57 -12.45 -28.24
C GLY A 91 -13.30 -11.11 -28.11
N LYS A 92 -14.56 -11.15 -27.66
CA LYS A 92 -15.25 -9.96 -27.16
C LYS A 92 -14.42 -9.44 -25.98
N GLY A 93 -13.96 -8.19 -26.06
CA GLY A 93 -13.13 -7.59 -25.02
C GLY A 93 -13.82 -7.68 -23.66
N ASP A 94 -13.07 -8.08 -22.63
CA ASP A 94 -13.57 -8.10 -21.27
C ASP A 94 -13.97 -6.66 -20.86
N PRO A 95 -15.10 -6.49 -20.14
CA PRO A 95 -15.54 -5.19 -19.68
C PRO A 95 -14.48 -4.57 -18.76
N THR A 96 -14.18 -3.30 -18.98
CA THR A 96 -13.14 -2.54 -18.23
C THR A 96 -13.41 -2.47 -16.73
N VAL A 97 -14.68 -2.62 -16.32
CA VAL A 97 -15.11 -2.74 -14.93
C VAL A 97 -16.15 -3.86 -14.87
N THR A 98 -15.91 -4.84 -14.00
CA THR A 98 -16.87 -5.94 -13.78
C THR A 98 -17.88 -5.56 -12.70
N GLU A 99 -19.07 -6.19 -12.72
CA GLU A 99 -20.10 -5.97 -11.69
C GLU A 99 -19.57 -6.29 -10.28
N LEU A 100 -18.74 -7.34 -10.15
CA LEU A 100 -18.10 -7.69 -8.88
C LEU A 100 -17.15 -6.60 -8.37
N GLU A 101 -16.43 -5.96 -9.28
CA GLU A 101 -15.55 -4.84 -8.95
C GLU A 101 -16.37 -3.60 -8.55
N LEU A 102 -17.48 -3.33 -9.23
CA LEU A 102 -18.41 -2.25 -8.90
C LEU A 102 -19.04 -2.44 -7.51
N ILE A 103 -19.52 -3.65 -7.22
CA ILE A 103 -20.09 -4.03 -5.91
C ILE A 103 -19.03 -3.94 -4.82
N GLY A 104 -17.78 -4.31 -5.13
CA GLY A 104 -16.64 -4.18 -4.24
C GLY A 104 -16.37 -2.72 -3.88
N MET A 105 -16.28 -1.83 -4.89
CA MET A 105 -16.08 -0.39 -4.69
C MET A 105 -17.22 0.24 -3.87
N LEU A 106 -18.47 -0.13 -4.15
CA LEU A 106 -19.63 0.31 -3.36
C LEU A 106 -19.55 -0.16 -1.91
N GLY A 107 -19.03 -1.36 -1.66
CA GLY A 107 -18.81 -1.86 -0.30
C GLY A 107 -17.77 -1.08 0.48
N TYR A 108 -16.64 -0.79 -0.15
CA TYR A 108 -15.61 0.05 0.45
C TYR A 108 -16.14 1.45 0.78
N GLY A 109 -16.91 2.08 -0.11
CA GLY A 109 -17.49 3.40 0.13
C GLY A 109 -18.48 3.44 1.31
N VAL A 110 -19.18 2.33 1.55
CA VAL A 110 -20.08 2.18 2.70
C VAL A 110 -19.29 1.94 4.00
N ASP A 111 -18.24 1.12 3.97
CA ASP A 111 -17.38 0.87 5.14
C ASP A 111 -16.57 2.11 5.54
N GLU A 112 -16.19 2.96 4.58
CA GLU A 112 -15.56 4.26 4.82
C GLU A 112 -16.56 5.36 5.24
N GLY A 113 -17.86 5.07 5.24
CA GLY A 113 -18.92 6.02 5.59
C GLY A 113 -19.12 7.15 4.58
N ALA A 114 -18.56 7.03 3.38
CA ALA A 114 -18.75 7.96 2.27
C ALA A 114 -20.11 7.76 1.58
N ILE A 115 -20.70 6.57 1.68
CA ILE A 115 -22.01 6.19 1.12
C ILE A 115 -22.89 5.61 2.22
N GLU A 116 -24.14 6.06 2.31
CA GLU A 116 -25.09 5.50 3.28
C GLU A 116 -25.55 4.09 2.87
N GLN A 117 -25.73 3.18 3.83
CA GLN A 117 -26.17 1.79 3.58
C GLN A 117 -27.46 1.68 2.75
N ASN A 118 -28.30 2.72 2.79
CA ASN A 118 -29.55 2.76 2.04
C ASN A 118 -29.36 3.18 0.57
N GLU A 119 -28.33 3.96 0.24
CA GLU A 119 -28.01 4.36 -1.13
C GLU A 119 -27.45 3.19 -1.94
N ARG A 120 -26.73 2.27 -1.29
CA ARG A 120 -26.20 1.03 -1.89
C ARG A 120 -27.28 0.14 -2.54
N LYS A 121 -28.53 0.23 -2.09
CA LYS A 121 -29.64 -0.57 -2.63
C LYS A 121 -30.31 0.06 -3.85
N ILE A 122 -30.02 1.32 -4.14
CA ILE A 122 -30.66 2.10 -5.21
C ILE A 122 -29.77 2.13 -6.47
N ILE A 123 -28.48 1.87 -6.33
CA ILE A 123 -27.44 1.86 -7.39
C ILE A 123 -27.10 0.42 -7.74
#